data_AF-A0A2G8KS24-F1
#
_entry.id   AF-A0A2G8KS24-F1
#
_cell.length_a   1.000
_cell.length_b   1.000
_cell.length_c   1.000
_cell.angle_alpha   90.00
_cell.angle_beta   90.00
_cell.angle_gamma   90.00
#
_symmetry.space_group_name_H-M   'P 1'
#
loop_
_entity.id
_entity.type
_entity.pdbx_description
1 polymer ?
#
loop_
_entity_poly.entity_id
_entity_poly.type
_entity_poly.pdbx_seq_one_letter_code
_entity_poly.pdbx_strand_id
1 'polypeptide(L)'
;MQACGGAIQTSVQSMTDDVLGMCEIFEEEQIGGERFNLFTGCPQAKTCTLILRGGAEQFIEETERSLHDAIMIVRRAIKNDAVVAGGGAIEMEISKYLRDVSRTIPGKQQILIGAYAKALEIIPRQLCDNAGFDATNILNKLRQKHAQDQEPFPLRVGPLSAFMASY
;
A
#
# COMPACT_ATOMS: atom_id res chain seq x y z
N MET A 1 12.38 11.71 22.76
CA MET A 1 13.01 13.01 23.08
C MET A 1 12.66 14.11 22.08
N GLN A 2 12.84 13.92 20.77
CA GLN A 2 12.48 14.95 19.77
C GLN A 2 11.02 15.43 19.88
N ALA A 3 10.07 14.52 20.11
CA ALA A 3 8.66 14.88 20.30
C ALA A 3 8.43 15.85 21.49
N CYS A 4 9.20 15.70 22.57
CA CYS A 4 9.13 16.55 23.75
C CYS A 4 10.03 17.80 23.66
N GLY A 5 10.89 17.90 22.63
CA GLY A 5 11.84 19.00 22.46
C GLY A 5 13.09 18.97 23.36
N GLY A 6 13.29 17.90 24.15
CA GLY A 6 14.45 17.78 25.04
C GLY A 6 15.74 17.37 24.32
N ALA A 7 16.89 17.79 24.85
CA ALA A 7 18.21 17.46 24.33
C ALA A 7 18.81 16.24 25.07
N ILE A 8 19.46 15.34 24.32
CA ILE A 8 20.15 14.18 24.90
C ILE A 8 21.43 14.68 25.57
N GLN A 9 21.55 14.48 26.88
CA GLN A 9 22.74 14.82 27.67
C GLN A 9 23.47 13.54 28.10
N THR A 10 24.80 13.56 28.07
CA THR A 10 25.66 12.44 28.49
C THR A 10 26.18 12.58 29.92
N SER A 11 26.18 13.81 30.46
CA SER A 11 26.57 14.11 31.84
C SER A 11 25.43 14.82 32.56
N VAL A 12 25.27 14.51 33.85
CA VAL A 12 24.29 15.14 34.74
C VAL A 12 24.68 16.56 35.17
N GLN A 13 25.94 16.95 34.95
CA GLN A 13 26.46 18.26 35.39
C GLN A 13 25.91 19.44 34.55
N SER A 14 25.39 19.17 33.35
CA SER A 14 24.87 20.17 32.41
C SER A 14 23.35 20.11 32.23
N MET A 15 22.60 19.71 33.27
CA MET A 15 21.14 19.73 33.25
C MET A 15 20.62 21.13 33.59
N THR A 16 20.42 21.94 32.56
CA THR A 16 19.73 23.24 32.63
C THR A 16 18.28 23.11 32.13
N ASP A 17 17.41 24.06 32.48
CA ASP A 17 16.01 24.03 32.04
C ASP A 17 15.87 24.03 30.51
N ASP A 18 16.83 24.65 29.81
CA ASP A 18 16.87 24.73 28.34
C ASP A 18 17.02 23.36 27.64
N VAL A 19 17.53 22.35 28.35
CA VAL A 19 17.73 21.00 27.78
C VAL A 19 16.56 20.06 28.06
N LEU A 20 15.61 20.46 28.91
CA LEU A 20 14.47 19.64 29.30
C LEU A 20 13.36 19.66 28.24
N GLY A 21 12.72 18.51 28.06
CA GLY A 21 11.55 18.38 27.20
C GLY A 21 10.25 18.56 27.98
N MET A 22 9.20 19.02 27.31
CA MET A 22 7.87 19.19 27.89
C MET A 22 6.88 18.18 27.30
N CYS A 23 5.96 17.69 28.11
CA CYS A 23 4.77 16.93 27.70
C CYS A 23 3.59 17.35 28.58
N GLU A 24 2.38 17.30 28.03
CA GLU A 24 1.17 17.64 28.80
C GLU A 24 0.88 16.59 29.86
N ILE A 25 0.97 15.30 29.46
CA ILE A 25 0.61 14.18 30.33
C ILE A 25 1.72 13.13 30.26
N PHE A 26 2.13 12.69 31.44
CA PHE A 26 3.03 11.57 31.63
C PHE A 26 2.34 10.55 32.54
N GLU A 27 2.10 9.36 32.02
CA GLU A 27 1.39 8.28 32.74
C GLU A 27 2.11 6.95 32.56
N GLU A 28 2.25 6.19 33.64
CA GLU A 28 2.65 4.79 33.57
C GLU A 28 1.39 3.93 33.45
N GLU A 29 1.21 3.30 32.29
CA GLU A 29 0.10 2.38 32.04
C GLU A 29 0.59 0.94 31.96
N GLN A 30 -0.13 0.02 32.61
CA GLN A 30 0.08 -1.40 32.43
C GLN A 30 -0.69 -1.89 31.20
N ILE A 31 0.03 -2.29 30.16
CA ILE A 31 -0.55 -2.80 28.93
C ILE A 31 -0.22 -4.30 28.83
N GLY A 32 -1.17 -5.13 29.26
CA GLY A 32 -0.96 -6.58 29.34
C GLY A 32 -0.04 -6.95 30.51
N GLY A 33 1.05 -7.65 30.24
CA GLY A 33 2.03 -8.07 31.25
C GLY A 33 3.11 -7.04 31.57
N GLU A 34 3.23 -5.98 30.76
CA GLU A 34 4.33 -5.01 30.83
C GLU A 34 3.81 -3.60 31.15
N ARG A 35 4.70 -2.76 31.68
CA ARG A 35 4.41 -1.35 32.00
C ARG A 35 5.07 -0.43 31.00
N PHE A 36 4.31 0.55 30.53
CA PHE A 36 4.74 1.53 29.54
C PHE A 36 4.63 2.93 30.13
N ASN A 37 5.65 3.73 29.91
CA ASN A 37 5.65 5.15 30.23
C ASN A 37 5.19 5.93 28.99
N LEU A 38 3.96 6.43 29.04
CA LEU A 38 3.32 7.13 27.94
C LEU A 38 3.50 8.64 28.11
N PHE A 39 4.02 9.27 27.07
CA PHE A 39 4.15 10.72 26.96
C PHE A 39 3.14 11.20 25.92
N THR A 40 2.14 11.97 26.34
CA THR A 40 1.12 12.52 25.44
C THR A 40 1.08 14.05 25.51
N GLY A 41 0.58 14.68 24.43
CA GLY A 41 0.55 16.14 24.31
C GLY A 41 1.94 16.78 24.25
N CYS A 42 2.90 16.15 23.57
CA CYS A 42 4.23 16.75 23.42
C CYS A 42 4.21 17.86 22.35
N PRO A 43 4.75 19.07 22.61
CA PRO A 43 4.56 20.25 21.77
C PRO A 43 5.24 20.14 20.40
N GLN A 44 6.27 19.30 20.25
CA GLN A 44 6.96 19.05 18.98
C GLN A 44 6.58 17.70 18.38
N ALA A 45 5.50 17.05 18.84
CA ALA A 45 5.07 15.75 18.35
C ALA A 45 4.69 15.81 16.86
N LYS A 46 5.54 15.22 16.03
CA LYS A 46 5.22 14.83 14.64
C LYS A 46 5.18 13.31 14.48
N THR A 47 5.13 12.61 15.61
CA THR A 47 5.29 11.17 15.73
C THR A 47 4.10 10.59 16.46
N CYS A 48 3.67 9.40 16.04
CA CYS A 48 2.74 8.57 16.79
C CYS A 48 3.42 7.24 17.09
N THR A 49 3.02 6.60 18.19
CA THR A 49 3.52 5.27 18.59
C THR A 49 2.35 4.31 18.52
N LEU A 50 2.51 3.22 17.74
CA LEU A 50 1.53 2.16 17.60
C LEU A 50 2.03 0.94 18.38
N ILE A 51 1.28 0.51 19.38
CA ILE A 51 1.63 -0.65 20.21
C ILE A 51 0.95 -1.88 19.62
N LEU A 52 1.73 -2.79 19.05
CA LEU A 52 1.26 -4.05 18.50
C LEU A 52 1.26 -5.14 19.58
N ARG A 53 0.16 -5.89 19.69
CA ARG A 53 0.04 -7.03 20.60
C ARG A 53 -0.49 -8.23 19.83
N GLY A 54 0.12 -9.39 20.05
CA GLY A 54 -0.24 -10.64 19.39
C GLY A 54 0.14 -11.86 20.24
N GLY A 55 -0.45 -13.01 19.92
CA GLY A 55 -0.25 -14.25 20.69
C GLY A 55 1.08 -14.97 20.43
N ALA A 56 1.78 -14.65 19.34
CA ALA A 56 3.11 -15.16 19.05
C ALA A 56 3.95 -14.09 18.33
N GLU A 57 5.26 -14.09 18.57
CA GLU A 57 6.23 -13.15 18.01
C GLU A 57 6.15 -13.08 16.47
N GLN A 58 6.02 -14.23 15.81
CA GLN A 58 5.90 -14.33 14.35
C GLN A 58 4.70 -13.55 13.78
N PHE A 59 3.57 -13.53 14.50
CA PHE A 59 2.40 -12.75 14.07
C PHE A 59 2.59 -11.25 14.30
N ILE A 60 3.31 -10.87 15.36
CA ILE A 60 3.62 -9.47 15.64
C ILE A 60 4.57 -8.93 14.55
N GLU A 61 5.62 -9.68 14.21
CA GLU A 61 6.53 -9.32 13.13
C GLU A 61 5.80 -9.16 11.79
N GLU A 62 4.88 -10.08 11.46
CA GLU A 62 4.11 -9.98 10.22
C GLU A 62 3.13 -8.81 10.23
N THR A 63 2.55 -8.51 11.40
CA THR A 63 1.67 -7.35 11.58
C THR A 63 2.46 -6.04 11.44
N GLU A 64 3.67 -5.97 12.00
CA GLU A 64 4.57 -4.83 11.86
C GLU A 64 4.92 -4.58 10.39
N ARG A 65 5.33 -5.63 9.66
CA ARG A 65 5.61 -5.55 8.21
C ARG A 65 4.40 -5.06 7.44
N SER A 66 3.22 -5.66 7.67
CA SER A 66 1.97 -5.29 7.00
C SER A 66 1.57 -3.83 7.26
N LEU A 67 1.71 -3.38 8.51
CA LEU A 67 1.38 -2.01 8.91
C LEU A 67 2.36 -1.01 8.29
N HIS A 68 3.65 -1.34 8.28
CA HIS A 68 4.67 -0.53 7.63
C HIS A 68 4.37 -0.35 6.14
N ASP A 69 4.03 -1.42 5.43
CA ASP A 69 3.69 -1.36 4.00
C ASP A 69 2.42 -0.53 3.75
N ALA A 70 1.40 -0.67 4.58
CA ALA A 70 0.18 0.13 4.51
C ALA A 70 0.48 1.64 4.68
N ILE A 71 1.27 2.01 5.69
CA ILE A 71 1.68 3.41 5.93
C ILE A 71 2.47 3.94 4.73
N MET A 72 3.36 3.14 4.16
CA MET A 72 4.15 3.54 2.99
C MET A 72 3.28 3.75 1.75
N ILE A 73 2.26 2.93 1.53
CA ILE A 73 1.30 3.11 0.42
C ILE A 73 0.52 4.42 0.61
N VAL A 74 -0.04 4.66 1.80
CA VAL A 74 -0.78 5.89 2.10
C VAL A 74 0.12 7.11 1.93
N ARG A 75 1.36 7.05 2.41
CA ARG A 75 2.35 8.13 2.22
C ARG A 75 2.65 8.40 0.75
N ARG A 76 2.72 7.36 -0.10
CA ARG A 76 2.90 7.52 -1.55
C ARG A 76 1.66 8.11 -2.21
N ALA A 77 0.47 7.67 -1.80
CA ALA A 77 -0.80 8.20 -2.30
C ALA A 77 -1.02 9.67 -1.92
N ILE A 78 -0.57 10.11 -0.75
CA ILE A 78 -0.64 11.54 -0.37
C ILE A 78 0.33 12.39 -1.20
N LYS A 79 1.44 11.83 -1.66
CA LYS A 79 2.44 12.56 -2.47
C LYS A 79 2.10 12.60 -3.96
N ASN A 80 1.28 11.65 -4.45
CA ASN A 80 0.96 11.49 -5.86
C ASN A 80 -0.56 11.53 -6.05
N ASP A 81 -1.07 12.48 -6.83
CA ASP A 81 -2.52 12.63 -7.07
C ASP A 81 -3.15 11.56 -7.98
N ALA A 82 -2.34 10.65 -8.54
CA ALA A 82 -2.80 9.61 -9.45
C ALA A 82 -2.66 8.22 -8.82
N VAL A 83 -3.75 7.47 -8.82
CA VAL A 83 -3.82 6.09 -8.31
C VAL A 83 -4.53 5.23 -9.36
N VAL A 84 -4.01 4.02 -9.59
CA VAL A 84 -4.58 3.06 -10.55
C VAL A 84 -5.39 1.99 -9.86
N ALA A 85 -6.32 1.37 -10.60
CA ALA A 85 -6.99 0.16 -10.15
C ALA A 85 -6.00 -1.00 -10.01
N GLY A 86 -6.14 -1.77 -8.93
CA GLY A 86 -5.32 -2.96 -8.65
C GLY A 86 -5.94 -4.25 -9.20
N GLY A 87 -5.55 -5.39 -8.60
CA GLY A 87 -6.15 -6.71 -8.84
C GLY A 87 -6.14 -7.18 -10.30
N GLY A 88 -5.14 -6.77 -11.08
CA GLY A 88 -5.01 -7.17 -12.47
C GLY A 88 -5.71 -6.25 -13.48
N ALA A 89 -6.50 -5.27 -13.05
CA ALA A 89 -7.25 -4.40 -13.97
C ALA A 89 -6.33 -3.52 -14.83
N ILE A 90 -5.26 -2.97 -14.24
CA ILE A 90 -4.29 -2.17 -14.98
C ILE A 90 -3.51 -3.03 -15.99
N GLU A 91 -3.15 -4.26 -15.62
CA GLU A 91 -2.48 -5.20 -16.53
C GLU A 91 -3.39 -5.59 -17.71
N MET A 92 -4.69 -5.76 -17.47
CA MET A 92 -5.67 -6.03 -18.53
C MET A 92 -5.83 -4.84 -19.48
N GLU A 93 -5.88 -3.62 -18.95
CA GLU A 93 -6.00 -2.40 -19.78
C GLU A 93 -4.74 -2.17 -20.62
N ILE A 94 -3.55 -2.33 -20.04
CA ILE A 94 -2.29 -2.21 -20.78
C ILE A 94 -2.18 -3.34 -21.82
N SER A 95 -2.62 -4.56 -21.50
CA SER A 95 -2.65 -5.68 -22.45
C SER A 95 -3.54 -5.37 -23.66
N LYS A 96 -4.74 -4.81 -23.44
CA LYS A 96 -5.63 -4.35 -24.51
C LYS A 96 -4.96 -3.29 -25.37
N TYR A 97 -4.48 -2.21 -24.77
CA TYR A 97 -3.82 -1.11 -25.47
C TYR A 97 -2.65 -1.60 -26.34
N LEU A 98 -1.76 -2.42 -25.77
CA LEU A 98 -0.62 -2.96 -26.50
C LEU A 98 -1.02 -3.92 -27.62
N ARG A 99 -2.12 -4.68 -27.48
CA ARG A 99 -2.66 -5.49 -28.58
C ARG A 99 -3.13 -4.62 -29.74
N ASP A 100 -3.84 -3.54 -29.44
CA ASP A 100 -4.33 -2.64 -30.48
C ASP A 100 -3.18 -1.92 -31.19
N VAL A 101 -2.18 -1.46 -30.44
CA VAL A 101 -0.93 -0.90 -31.00
C VAL A 101 -0.17 -1.93 -31.82
N SER A 102 -0.10 -3.20 -31.38
CA SER A 102 0.62 -4.22 -32.15
C SER A 102 0.03 -4.42 -33.55
N ARG A 103 -1.29 -4.24 -33.72
CA ARG A 103 -1.98 -4.36 -35.01
C ARG A 103 -1.63 -3.23 -35.98
N THR A 104 -1.14 -2.09 -35.51
CA THR A 104 -0.73 -0.97 -36.38
C THR A 104 0.72 -1.10 -36.86
N ILE A 105 1.51 -1.98 -36.25
CA ILE A 105 2.93 -2.17 -36.56
C ILE A 105 3.10 -3.41 -37.45
N PRO A 106 3.71 -3.28 -38.63
CA PRO A 106 3.96 -4.44 -39.50
C PRO A 106 5.23 -5.21 -39.09
N GLY A 107 5.25 -6.50 -39.45
CA GLY A 107 6.44 -7.35 -39.36
C GLY A 107 6.67 -7.99 -38.00
N LYS A 108 7.92 -8.37 -37.71
CA LYS A 108 8.26 -9.18 -36.51
C LYS A 108 7.96 -8.48 -35.18
N GLN A 109 7.97 -7.14 -35.17
CA GLN A 109 7.68 -6.35 -33.97
C GLN A 109 6.24 -6.54 -33.48
N GLN A 110 5.29 -6.75 -34.39
CA GLN A 110 3.90 -7.07 -34.05
C GLN A 110 3.81 -8.26 -33.09
N ILE A 111 4.53 -9.34 -33.40
CA ILE A 111 4.52 -10.59 -32.64
C ILE A 111 5.11 -10.36 -31.25
N LEU A 112 6.18 -9.57 -31.15
CA LEU A 112 6.83 -9.26 -29.88
C LEU A 112 5.93 -8.44 -28.96
N ILE A 113 5.28 -7.38 -29.49
CA ILE A 113 4.37 -6.54 -28.71
C ILE A 113 3.14 -7.35 -28.29
N GLY A 114 2.59 -8.17 -29.19
CA GLY A 114 1.49 -9.07 -28.87
C GLY A 114 1.84 -10.09 -27.78
N ALA A 115 3.07 -10.64 -27.81
CA ALA A 115 3.56 -11.54 -26.77
C ALA A 115 3.72 -10.84 -25.42
N TYR A 116 4.26 -9.61 -25.40
CA TYR A 116 4.39 -8.81 -24.19
C TYR A 116 3.01 -8.45 -23.59
N ALA A 117 2.06 -8.04 -24.43
CA ALA A 117 0.69 -7.81 -24.00
C ALA A 117 0.07 -9.05 -23.34
N LYS A 118 0.30 -10.24 -23.91
CA LYS A 118 -0.15 -11.51 -23.31
C LYS A 118 0.56 -11.82 -22.00
N ALA A 119 1.84 -11.46 -21.85
CA ALA A 119 2.59 -11.69 -20.63
C ALA A 119 2.03 -10.91 -19.44
N LEU A 120 1.52 -9.68 -19.65
CA LEU A 120 0.89 -8.89 -18.58
C LEU A 120 -0.32 -9.57 -17.95
N GLU A 121 -1.08 -10.37 -18.72
CA GLU A 121 -2.23 -11.11 -18.20
C GLU A 121 -1.87 -12.25 -17.23
N ILE A 122 -0.58 -12.53 -17.01
CA ILE A 122 -0.15 -13.53 -16.02
C ILE A 122 -0.52 -13.12 -14.59
N ILE A 123 -0.54 -11.82 -14.28
CA ILE A 123 -0.86 -11.32 -12.93
C ILE A 123 -2.33 -11.61 -12.58
N PRO A 124 -3.34 -11.16 -13.34
CA PRO A 124 -4.72 -11.52 -13.08
C PRO A 124 -4.97 -13.02 -13.16
N ARG A 125 -4.27 -13.75 -14.04
CA ARG A 125 -4.32 -15.22 -14.10
C ARG A 125 -3.92 -15.84 -12.77
N GLN A 126 -2.76 -15.46 -12.25
CA GLN A 126 -2.23 -16.02 -11.01
C GLN A 126 -3.10 -15.67 -9.81
N LEU A 127 -3.69 -14.47 -9.77
CA LEU A 127 -4.67 -14.11 -8.75
C LEU A 127 -5.89 -15.03 -8.77
N CYS A 128 -6.40 -15.37 -9.96
CA CYS A 128 -7.52 -16.31 -10.11
C CYS A 128 -7.13 -17.73 -9.68
N ASP A 129 -5.98 -18.22 -10.15
CA ASP A 129 -5.49 -19.57 -9.84
C ASP A 129 -5.24 -19.73 -8.34
N ASN A 130 -4.63 -18.73 -7.69
CA ASN A 130 -4.38 -18.72 -6.24
C ASN A 130 -5.68 -18.65 -5.42
N ALA A 131 -6.73 -18.03 -5.97
CA ALA A 131 -8.06 -17.98 -5.35
C ALA A 131 -8.91 -19.24 -5.63
N GLY A 132 -8.42 -20.19 -6.43
CA GLY A 132 -9.14 -21.42 -6.78
C GLY A 132 -10.22 -21.24 -7.84
N PHE A 133 -10.20 -20.15 -8.61
CA PHE A 133 -11.14 -19.91 -9.69
C PHE A 133 -10.62 -20.38 -11.05
N ASP A 134 -11.53 -20.61 -12.01
CA ASP A 134 -11.14 -20.84 -13.41
C ASP A 134 -10.65 -19.54 -14.05
N ALA A 135 -9.32 -19.36 -14.05
CA ALA A 135 -8.66 -18.21 -14.62
C ALA A 135 -8.98 -18.00 -16.11
N THR A 136 -9.26 -19.05 -16.88
CA THR A 136 -9.56 -18.91 -18.31
C THR A 136 -10.90 -18.23 -18.52
N ASN A 137 -11.92 -18.64 -17.78
CA ASN A 137 -13.25 -18.03 -17.83
C ASN A 137 -13.21 -16.58 -17.33
N ILE A 138 -12.56 -16.33 -16.20
CA ILE A 138 -12.45 -14.97 -15.63
C ILE A 138 -11.68 -14.03 -16.57
N LEU A 139 -10.52 -14.45 -17.09
CA LEU A 139 -9.75 -13.61 -18.04
C LEU A 139 -10.55 -13.28 -19.30
N ASN A 140 -11.34 -14.22 -19.82
CA ASN A 140 -12.19 -13.94 -20.98
C ASN A 140 -13.29 -12.91 -20.65
N LYS A 141 -13.91 -13.02 -19.48
CA LYS A 141 -14.87 -12.01 -18.99
C LYS A 141 -14.21 -10.64 -18.79
N LEU A 142 -13.01 -10.61 -18.20
CA LEU A 142 -12.25 -9.37 -18.02
C LEU A 142 -11.90 -8.73 -19.36
N ARG A 143 -11.39 -9.50 -20.34
CA ARG A 143 -11.13 -9.01 -21.70
C ARG A 143 -12.39 -8.42 -22.33
N GLN A 144 -13.54 -9.08 -22.16
CA GLN A 144 -14.80 -8.59 -22.71
C GLN A 144 -15.21 -7.26 -22.08
N LYS A 145 -15.13 -7.13 -20.75
CA LYS A 145 -15.44 -5.88 -20.03
C LYS A 145 -14.52 -4.75 -20.48
N HIS A 146 -13.20 -4.97 -20.44
CA HIS A 146 -12.21 -4.00 -20.89
C HIS A 146 -12.35 -3.65 -22.37
N ALA A 147 -12.87 -4.54 -23.23
CA ALA A 147 -13.14 -4.22 -24.63
C ALA A 147 -14.42 -3.42 -24.86
N GLN A 148 -15.41 -3.55 -23.97
CA GLN A 148 -16.69 -2.82 -24.03
C GLN A 148 -16.59 -1.42 -23.41
N ASP A 149 -15.74 -1.25 -22.40
CA ASP A 149 -15.48 0.05 -21.79
C ASP A 149 -14.70 0.95 -22.79
N GLN A 150 -15.37 2.00 -23.26
CA GLN A 150 -14.83 3.01 -24.18
C GLN A 150 -14.05 4.11 -23.46
N GLU A 151 -14.26 4.26 -22.16
CA GLU A 151 -13.42 5.09 -21.31
C GLU A 151 -12.19 4.26 -20.90
N PRO A 152 -10.95 4.72 -21.15
CA PRO A 152 -9.78 4.10 -20.55
C PRO A 152 -10.02 4.09 -19.04
N PHE A 153 -10.14 2.89 -18.43
CA PHE A 153 -10.48 2.72 -17.02
C PHE A 153 -9.62 3.70 -16.22
N PRO A 154 -10.21 4.79 -15.69
CA PRO A 154 -9.43 5.99 -15.53
C PRO A 154 -8.35 5.72 -14.49
N LEU A 155 -7.16 6.25 -14.77
CA LEU A 155 -6.11 6.57 -13.78
C LEU A 155 -6.61 7.52 -12.65
N ARG A 156 -7.94 7.66 -12.52
CA ARG A 156 -8.66 8.35 -11.45
C ARG A 156 -9.53 7.33 -10.75
N VAL A 157 -9.35 7.25 -9.45
CA VAL A 157 -10.12 6.44 -8.50
C VAL A 157 -11.63 6.63 -8.74
N GLY A 158 -12.22 5.72 -9.52
CA GLY A 158 -13.66 5.47 -9.47
C GLY A 158 -14.01 4.73 -8.17
N PRO A 159 -15.25 4.81 -7.70
CA PRO A 159 -15.65 4.20 -6.43
C PRO A 159 -15.34 2.70 -6.44
N LEU A 160 -14.75 2.21 -5.35
CA LEU A 160 -14.42 0.79 -5.10
C LEU A 160 -15.58 -0.19 -5.39
N SER A 161 -16.82 0.31 -5.46
CA SER A 161 -18.01 -0.44 -5.85
C SER A 161 -17.91 -1.10 -7.22
N ALA A 162 -17.16 -0.54 -8.17
CA ALA A 162 -16.98 -1.16 -9.49
C ALA A 162 -16.11 -2.44 -9.44
N PHE A 163 -15.21 -2.54 -8.45
CA PHE A 163 -14.27 -3.65 -8.33
C PHE A 163 -14.89 -4.86 -7.61
N MET A 164 -15.67 -4.62 -6.54
CA MET A 164 -16.36 -5.69 -5.82
C MET A 164 -17.52 -6.34 -6.59
N ALA A 165 -18.03 -5.71 -7.64
CA ALA A 165 -19.10 -6.28 -8.47
C ALA A 165 -18.60 -7.37 -9.46
N SER A 166 -17.31 -7.68 -9.47
CA SER A 166 -16.71 -8.64 -10.40
C SER A 166 -16.06 -9.87 -9.74
N TYR A 167 -16.14 -9.99 -8.40
CA TYR A 167 -15.81 -11.18 -7.64
C TYR A 167 -17.07 -11.84 -7.08
#